data_AF-A0A924REM0-F1
#
_entry.id   AF-A0A924REM0-F1
#
_cell.length_a   1.000
_cell.length_b   1.000
_cell.length_c   1.000
_cell.angle_alpha   90.00
_cell.angle_beta   90.00
_cell.angle_gamma   90.00
#
_symmetry.space_group_name_H-M   'P 1'
#
loop_
_entity.id
_entity.type
_entity.pdbx_description
1 polymer ?
#
loop_
_entity_poly.entity_id
_entity_poly.type
_entity_poly.pdbx_seq_one_letter_code
_entity_poly.pdbx_strand_id
1 'polypeptide(L)'
;MSMTLDAPALRFPYLAPPPTDGVPVEIAPGVLWLRVMLPFALNHVNIYLIEDGSGWAILDTGLADERTMELWTYVFDTQLQGRKPTKLIVTHSHPDHVGLAGWLCARHDIELWMSQVEFLQAQNLRYNPSAIGRGHHRDFYVQHGLDQTAIDSVLTRGHSYIRMTTEMPA
;
A
#
# COMPACT_ATOMS: atom_id res chain seq x y z
N MET A 1 40.58 -1.22 -15.53
CA MET A 1 39.87 -2.49 -15.78
C MET A 1 38.48 -2.30 -15.17
N SER A 2 37.48 -1.96 -15.99
CA SER A 2 36.12 -1.65 -15.52
C SER A 2 35.35 -2.96 -15.37
N MET A 3 34.98 -3.33 -14.14
CA MET A 3 34.04 -4.43 -13.90
C MET A 3 32.63 -3.87 -14.09
N THR A 4 32.08 -4.02 -15.30
CA THR A 4 30.63 -3.99 -15.50
C THR A 4 30.07 -5.27 -14.86
N LEU A 5 29.41 -5.11 -13.71
CA LEU A 5 28.57 -6.18 -13.16
C LEU A 5 27.37 -6.32 -14.09
N ASP A 6 27.41 -7.28 -15.02
CA ASP A 6 26.23 -7.73 -15.77
C ASP A 6 25.27 -8.38 -14.78
N ALA A 7 24.45 -7.56 -14.12
CA ALA A 7 23.32 -8.08 -13.37
C ALA A 7 22.44 -8.87 -14.35
N PRO A 8 22.05 -10.12 -14.04
CA PRO A 8 21.21 -10.90 -14.95
C PRO A 8 19.91 -10.13 -15.23
N ALA A 9 19.53 -10.06 -16.51
CA ALA A 9 18.30 -9.39 -16.93
C ALA A 9 17.10 -9.96 -16.16
N LEU A 10 16.23 -9.07 -15.66
CA LEU A 10 15.00 -9.46 -15.00
C LEU A 10 14.14 -10.29 -15.97
N ARG A 11 13.65 -11.44 -15.50
CA ARG A 11 12.68 -12.26 -16.21
C ARG A 11 11.29 -12.03 -15.64
N PHE A 12 10.36 -11.62 -16.48
CA PHE A 12 8.94 -11.48 -16.13
C PHE A 12 8.18 -12.73 -16.58
N PRO A 13 7.80 -13.65 -15.66
CA PRO A 13 7.15 -14.91 -16.04
C PRO A 13 5.71 -14.74 -16.56
N TYR A 14 5.07 -13.59 -16.29
CA TYR A 14 3.75 -13.22 -16.80
C TYR A 14 3.88 -12.25 -17.97
N LEU A 15 3.15 -12.52 -19.06
CA LEU A 15 3.16 -11.68 -20.27
C LEU A 15 2.48 -10.32 -20.05
N ALA A 16 1.55 -10.25 -19.11
CA ALA A 16 0.86 -9.03 -18.72
C ALA A 16 0.53 -9.04 -17.22
N PRO A 17 0.49 -7.87 -16.57
CA PRO A 17 -0.06 -7.75 -15.22
C PRO A 17 -1.57 -8.00 -15.20
N PRO A 18 -2.17 -8.24 -14.02
CA PRO A 18 -3.61 -8.29 -13.85
C PRO A 18 -4.25 -7.01 -14.39
N PRO A 19 -5.45 -7.13 -14.97
CA PRO A 19 -6.28 -5.97 -15.25
C PRO A 19 -6.60 -5.23 -13.95
N THR A 20 -7.00 -3.97 -14.10
CA THR A 20 -7.35 -3.09 -12.97
C THR A 20 -8.85 -3.02 -12.74
N ASP A 21 -9.58 -4.03 -13.24
CA ASP A 21 -11.02 -4.23 -13.11
C ASP A 21 -11.40 -5.04 -11.86
N GLY A 22 -10.41 -5.42 -11.05
CA GLY A 22 -10.60 -6.17 -9.81
C GLY A 22 -10.50 -7.67 -9.97
N VAL A 23 -10.16 -8.20 -11.15
CA VAL A 23 -9.93 -9.63 -11.36
C VAL A 23 -8.47 -9.96 -11.03
N PRO A 24 -8.18 -10.70 -9.94
CA PRO A 24 -6.82 -11.05 -9.60
C PRO A 24 -6.31 -12.23 -10.44
N VAL A 25 -4.98 -12.36 -10.55
CA VAL A 25 -4.32 -13.47 -11.24
C VAL A 25 -3.60 -14.35 -10.22
N GLU A 26 -3.81 -15.67 -10.26
CA GLU A 26 -3.02 -16.59 -9.44
C GLU A 26 -1.58 -16.69 -9.96
N ILE A 27 -0.61 -16.29 -9.12
CA ILE A 27 0.81 -16.25 -9.46
C ILE A 27 1.64 -17.35 -8.80
N ALA A 28 1.10 -17.98 -7.77
CA ALA A 28 1.61 -19.21 -7.19
C ALA A 28 0.40 -19.92 -6.55
N PRO A 29 0.49 -21.24 -6.27
CA PRO A 29 -0.59 -21.94 -5.58
C PRO A 29 -1.00 -21.18 -4.30
N GLY A 30 -2.26 -20.73 -4.26
CA GLY A 30 -2.80 -19.98 -3.12
C GLY A 30 -2.32 -18.53 -3.00
N VAL A 31 -1.72 -17.94 -4.04
CA VAL A 31 -1.30 -16.53 -4.05
C VAL A 31 -1.89 -15.82 -5.25
N LEU A 32 -2.83 -14.92 -4.99
CA LEU A 32 -3.45 -14.07 -6.00
C LEU A 32 -2.80 -12.69 -6.01
N TRP A 33 -2.53 -12.19 -7.21
CA TRP A 33 -2.05 -10.84 -7.48
C TRP A 33 -3.21 -9.96 -7.96
N LEU A 34 -3.52 -8.93 -7.19
CA LEU A 34 -4.49 -7.87 -7.50
C LEU A 34 -3.75 -6.57 -7.84
N ARG A 35 -4.24 -5.82 -8.83
CA ARG A 35 -3.67 -4.53 -9.22
C ARG A 35 -4.67 -3.41 -8.99
N VAL A 36 -4.32 -2.45 -8.14
CA VAL A 36 -5.17 -1.32 -7.76
C VAL A 36 -4.64 -0.03 -8.36
N MET A 37 -5.51 0.79 -8.96
CA MET A 37 -5.11 2.05 -9.60
C MET A 37 -4.85 3.16 -8.59
N LEU A 38 -3.86 4.00 -8.89
CA LEU A 38 -3.52 5.20 -8.12
C LEU A 38 -3.63 6.45 -9.01
N PRO A 39 -4.07 7.61 -8.47
CA PRO A 39 -4.17 8.87 -9.21
C PRO A 39 -2.83 9.63 -9.26
N PHE A 40 -1.71 8.92 -9.43
CA PHE A 40 -0.35 9.48 -9.47
C PHE A 40 0.43 9.02 -10.71
N ALA A 41 1.65 9.55 -10.90
CA ALA A 41 2.56 9.10 -11.95
C ALA A 41 2.90 7.60 -11.82
N LEU A 42 3.17 7.14 -10.59
CA LEU A 42 3.07 5.73 -10.25
C LEU A 42 1.59 5.39 -10.15
N ASN A 43 1.04 4.85 -11.24
CA ASN A 43 -0.41 4.77 -11.44
C ASN A 43 -1.08 3.52 -10.86
N HIS A 44 -0.34 2.69 -10.11
CA HIS A 44 -0.89 1.50 -9.48
C HIS A 44 -0.05 1.01 -8.29
N VAL A 45 -0.68 0.22 -7.43
CA VAL A 45 -0.05 -0.62 -6.40
C VAL A 45 -0.45 -2.08 -6.62
N ASN A 46 0.45 -3.00 -6.28
CA ASN A 46 0.19 -4.44 -6.30
C ASN A 46 -0.21 -4.89 -4.90
N ILE A 47 -1.30 -5.63 -4.82
CA ILE A 47 -1.86 -6.21 -3.61
C ILE A 47 -1.85 -7.72 -3.77
N TYR A 48 -1.67 -8.45 -2.68
CA TYR A 48 -1.68 -9.91 -2.71
C TYR A 48 -2.74 -10.47 -1.78
N LEU A 49 -3.43 -11.52 -2.24
CA LEU A 49 -4.33 -12.33 -1.43
C LEU A 49 -3.67 -13.69 -1.28
N ILE A 50 -3.39 -14.09 -0.05
CA ILE A 50 -2.63 -15.28 0.27
C ILE A 50 -3.56 -16.24 1.01
N GLU A 51 -3.64 -17.47 0.53
CA GLU A 51 -4.44 -18.51 1.15
C GLU A 51 -4.01 -18.71 2.61
N ASP A 52 -4.97 -18.60 3.53
CA ASP A 52 -4.75 -18.71 4.97
C ASP A 52 -5.90 -19.50 5.61
N GLY A 53 -5.67 -20.79 5.83
CA GLY A 53 -6.68 -21.71 6.35
C GLY A 53 -7.96 -21.71 5.50
N SER A 54 -9.09 -21.36 6.11
CA SER A 54 -10.38 -21.29 5.43
C SER A 54 -10.59 -20.02 4.58
N GLY A 55 -9.67 -19.06 4.61
CA GLY A 55 -9.85 -17.74 4.04
C GLY A 55 -8.61 -17.18 3.34
N TRP A 56 -8.50 -15.86 3.34
CA TRP A 56 -7.43 -15.12 2.67
C TRP A 56 -6.78 -14.10 3.62
N ALA A 57 -5.47 -14.15 3.76
CA ALA A 57 -4.69 -13.02 4.28
C ALA A 57 -4.53 -11.98 3.17
N ILE A 58 -4.84 -10.72 3.47
CA ILE A 58 -4.66 -9.60 2.54
C ILE A 58 -3.29 -8.96 2.80
N LEU A 59 -2.52 -8.65 1.76
CA LEU A 59 -1.27 -7.89 1.84
C LEU A 59 -1.42 -6.55 1.11
N ASP A 60 -1.42 -5.45 1.88
CA ASP A 60 -1.65 -4.06 1.47
C ASP A 60 -3.06 -3.78 0.93
N THR A 61 -3.43 -2.49 0.82
CA THR A 61 -4.85 -2.10 0.70
C THR A 61 -5.21 -1.14 -0.44
N GLY A 62 -4.27 -0.37 -0.98
CA GLY A 62 -4.62 0.79 -1.81
C GLY A 62 -5.03 2.02 -0.98
N LEU A 63 -5.41 3.10 -1.67
CA LEU A 63 -5.79 4.38 -1.07
C LEU A 63 -7.20 4.36 -0.48
N ALA A 64 -7.43 5.21 0.51
CA ALA A 64 -8.78 5.49 1.03
C ALA A 64 -9.59 6.39 0.10
N ASP A 65 -10.00 5.86 -1.05
CA ASP A 65 -10.92 6.51 -1.97
C ASP A 65 -12.09 5.60 -2.38
N GLU A 66 -13.16 6.22 -2.89
CA GLU A 66 -14.39 5.52 -3.27
C GLU A 66 -14.12 4.43 -4.31
N ARG A 67 -13.29 4.74 -5.31
CA ARG A 67 -12.92 3.80 -6.38
C ARG A 67 -12.27 2.53 -5.83
N THR A 68 -11.37 2.67 -4.87
CA THR A 68 -10.67 1.54 -4.25
C THR A 68 -11.60 0.74 -3.34
N MET A 69 -12.51 1.40 -2.61
CA MET A 69 -13.55 0.71 -1.82
C MET A 69 -14.53 -0.08 -2.69
N GLU A 70 -14.93 0.47 -3.85
CA GLU A 70 -15.76 -0.21 -4.85
C GLU A 70 -15.04 -1.43 -5.42
N LEU A 71 -13.76 -1.30 -5.77
CA LEU A 71 -12.92 -2.40 -6.24
C LEU A 71 -12.85 -3.53 -5.21
N TRP A 72 -12.59 -3.20 -3.94
CA TRP A 72 -12.56 -4.19 -2.86
C TRP A 72 -13.91 -4.88 -2.66
N THR A 73 -14.99 -4.12 -2.70
CA THR A 73 -16.35 -4.67 -2.61
C THR A 73 -16.59 -5.69 -3.73
N TYR A 74 -16.24 -5.34 -4.98
CA TYR A 74 -16.32 -6.27 -6.11
C TYR A 74 -15.47 -7.52 -5.90
N VAL A 75 -14.23 -7.38 -5.43
CA VAL A 75 -13.33 -8.51 -5.13
C VAL A 75 -13.96 -9.47 -4.13
N PHE A 76 -14.48 -8.95 -3.01
CA PHE A 76 -15.12 -9.77 -1.98
C PHE A 76 -16.38 -10.48 -2.47
N ASP A 77 -17.19 -9.79 -3.26
CA ASP A 77 -18.48 -10.30 -3.72
C ASP A 77 -18.32 -11.35 -4.84
N THR A 78 -17.24 -11.27 -5.62
CA THR A 78 -17.14 -12.04 -6.88
C THR A 78 -15.88 -12.89 -7.04
N GLN A 79 -14.75 -12.50 -6.48
CA GLN A 79 -13.46 -13.12 -6.81
C GLN A 79 -12.98 -14.14 -5.76
N LEU A 80 -13.48 -14.08 -4.53
CA LEU A 80 -12.97 -14.91 -3.42
C LEU A 80 -13.73 -16.22 -3.18
N GLN A 81 -14.65 -16.60 -4.07
CA GLN A 81 -15.42 -17.85 -3.97
C GLN A 81 -16.15 -18.00 -2.62
N GLY A 82 -16.60 -16.88 -2.03
CA GLY A 82 -17.26 -16.85 -0.72
C GLY A 82 -16.33 -17.03 0.49
N ARG A 83 -15.02 -17.23 0.28
CA ARG A 83 -14.02 -17.27 1.35
C ARG A 83 -13.77 -15.85 1.87
N LYS A 84 -13.68 -15.70 3.19
CA LYS A 84 -13.54 -14.41 3.85
C LYS A 84 -12.07 -14.06 4.10
N PRO A 85 -11.74 -12.77 4.24
CA PRO A 85 -10.47 -12.35 4.81
C PRO A 85 -10.25 -12.90 6.23
N THR A 86 -9.01 -13.27 6.58
CA THR A 86 -8.64 -13.79 7.91
C THR A 86 -7.80 -12.80 8.71
N LYS A 87 -6.96 -12.04 8.03
CA LYS A 87 -6.11 -10.98 8.59
C LYS A 87 -5.71 -10.01 7.49
N LEU A 88 -5.32 -8.81 7.92
CA LEU A 88 -4.68 -7.82 7.06
C LEU A 88 -3.21 -7.70 7.44
N ILE A 89 -2.32 -7.78 6.46
CA ILE A 89 -0.89 -7.50 6.59
C ILE A 89 -0.61 -6.22 5.80
N VAL A 90 0.06 -5.26 6.42
CA VAL A 90 0.50 -4.03 5.73
C VAL A 90 2.01 -3.93 5.79
N THR A 91 2.62 -3.68 4.64
CA THR A 91 4.08 -3.62 4.49
C THR A 91 4.67 -2.40 5.19
N HIS A 92 4.10 -1.22 4.98
CA HIS A 92 4.58 0.05 5.54
C HIS A 92 3.51 1.15 5.51
N SER A 93 3.82 2.30 6.10
CA SER A 93 2.85 3.35 6.36
C SER A 93 2.48 4.21 5.15
N HIS A 94 2.94 3.94 3.93
CA HIS A 94 2.57 4.80 2.80
C HIS A 94 1.08 4.63 2.43
N PRO A 95 0.40 5.71 1.99
CA PRO A 95 -1.06 5.70 1.84
C PRO A 95 -1.60 4.67 0.85
N ASP A 96 -0.86 4.34 -0.19
CA ASP A 96 -1.22 3.32 -1.17
C ASP A 96 -1.12 1.88 -0.63
N HIS A 97 -0.50 1.70 0.54
CA HIS A 97 -0.39 0.40 1.22
C HIS A 97 -1.30 0.31 2.44
N VAL A 98 -1.34 1.35 3.27
CA VAL A 98 -2.12 1.39 4.53
C VAL A 98 -3.49 2.05 4.38
N GLY A 99 -3.79 2.66 3.24
CA GLY A 99 -4.92 3.57 3.05
C GLY A 99 -6.26 3.05 3.56
N LEU A 100 -6.66 1.85 3.17
CA LEU A 100 -7.92 1.22 3.58
C LEU A 100 -7.78 0.26 4.76
N ALA A 101 -6.66 0.26 5.49
CA ALA A 101 -6.43 -0.71 6.56
C ALA A 101 -7.54 -0.70 7.62
N GLY A 102 -7.93 0.49 8.09
CA GLY A 102 -9.03 0.65 9.03
C GLY A 102 -10.36 0.11 8.52
N TRP A 103 -10.70 0.46 7.28
CA TRP A 103 -11.95 0.05 6.66
C TRP A 103 -12.02 -1.47 6.43
N LEU A 104 -10.93 -2.09 5.97
CA LEU A 104 -10.86 -3.54 5.78
C LEU A 104 -10.97 -4.29 7.10
N CYS A 105 -10.23 -3.86 8.13
CA CYS A 105 -10.31 -4.44 9.47
C CYS A 105 -11.72 -4.34 10.05
N ALA A 106 -12.34 -3.16 9.99
CA ALA A 106 -13.69 -2.95 10.51
C ALA A 106 -14.77 -3.72 9.73
N ARG A 107 -14.65 -3.80 8.40
CA ARG A 107 -15.63 -4.50 7.53
C ARG A 107 -15.64 -6.01 7.76
N HIS A 108 -14.47 -6.59 8.03
CA HIS A 108 -14.31 -8.05 8.11
C HIS A 108 -14.05 -8.58 9.52
N ASP A 109 -13.93 -7.71 10.52
CA ASP A 109 -13.59 -8.07 11.90
C ASP A 109 -12.27 -8.86 11.96
N ILE A 110 -11.22 -8.28 11.37
CA ILE A 110 -9.90 -8.91 11.25
C ILE A 110 -8.79 -8.03 11.84
N GLU A 111 -7.75 -8.68 12.36
CA GLU A 111 -6.57 -8.00 12.91
C GLU A 111 -5.66 -7.42 11.82
N LEU A 112 -5.03 -6.29 12.15
CA LEU A 112 -3.93 -5.70 11.37
C LEU A 112 -2.58 -6.19 11.89
N TRP A 113 -1.77 -6.71 10.98
CA TRP A 113 -0.40 -7.16 11.20
C TRP A 113 0.55 -6.26 10.42
N MET A 114 1.38 -5.49 11.11
CA MET A 114 2.39 -4.63 10.50
C MET A 114 3.53 -4.40 11.48
N SER A 115 4.68 -3.89 11.01
CA SER A 115 5.78 -3.55 11.92
C SER A 115 5.33 -2.46 12.90
N GLN A 116 5.77 -2.56 14.15
CA GLN A 116 5.44 -1.56 15.18
C GLN A 116 5.88 -0.14 14.77
N VAL A 117 7.05 -0.02 14.13
CA VAL A 117 7.58 1.26 13.67
C VAL A 117 6.68 1.87 12.60
N GLU A 118 6.23 1.06 11.65
CA GLU A 118 5.34 1.52 10.58
C GLU A 118 3.94 1.86 11.11
N PHE A 119 3.43 1.13 12.10
CA PHE A 119 2.15 1.45 12.75
C PHE A 119 2.22 2.80 13.46
N LEU A 120 3.27 3.02 14.26
CA LEU A 120 3.48 4.28 14.96
C LEU A 120 3.71 5.44 13.99
N GLN A 121 4.39 5.20 12.87
CA GLN A 121 4.55 6.17 11.81
C GLN A 121 3.20 6.54 11.19
N ALA A 122 2.35 5.57 10.85
CA ALA A 122 1.01 5.83 10.33
C ALA A 122 0.15 6.65 11.31
N GLN A 123 0.16 6.29 12.59
CA GLN A 123 -0.53 7.04 13.65
C GLN A 123 0.02 8.47 13.80
N ASN A 124 1.34 8.63 13.81
CA ASN A 124 1.97 9.94 13.92
C ASN A 124 1.63 10.84 12.72
N LEU A 125 1.64 10.29 11.49
CA LEU A 125 1.27 11.04 10.28
C LEU A 125 -0.21 11.44 10.28
N ARG A 126 -1.09 10.61 10.83
CA ARG A 126 -2.52 10.89 10.93
C ARG A 126 -2.85 11.96 11.97
N TYR A 127 -2.34 11.81 13.20
CA TYR A 127 -2.66 12.72 14.31
C TYR A 127 -1.70 13.91 14.44
N ASN A 128 -0.59 13.88 13.70
CA ASN A 128 0.35 14.99 13.61
C ASN A 128 0.84 15.23 12.16
N PRO A 129 -0.03 15.71 11.26
CA PRO A 129 0.30 15.86 9.84
C PRO A 129 1.46 16.84 9.59
N SER A 130 1.68 17.79 10.50
CA SER A 130 2.81 18.72 10.46
C SER A 130 4.14 18.05 10.82
N ALA A 131 4.14 16.79 11.29
CA ALA A 131 5.34 16.04 11.57
C ALA A 131 6.25 15.88 10.35
N ILE A 132 5.68 15.69 9.15
CA ILE A 132 6.46 15.62 7.89
C ILE A 132 7.25 16.92 7.66
N GLY A 133 6.69 18.08 8.04
CA GLY A 133 7.30 19.38 7.85
C GLY A 133 8.29 19.80 8.95
N ARG A 134 8.60 18.94 9.93
CA ARG A 134 9.55 19.29 11.00
C ARG A 134 10.98 19.41 10.46
N GLY A 135 11.80 20.20 11.16
CA GLY A 135 13.17 20.55 10.80
C GLY A 135 14.04 19.36 10.42
N HIS A 136 13.91 18.21 11.10
CA HIS A 136 14.77 17.05 10.83
C HIS A 136 14.61 16.45 9.43
N HIS A 137 13.41 16.46 8.83
CA HIS A 137 13.21 15.97 7.46
C HIS A 137 13.85 16.93 6.46
N ARG A 138 13.69 18.24 6.70
CA ARG A 138 14.35 19.28 5.91
C ARG A 138 15.87 19.14 6.00
N ASP A 139 16.41 19.05 7.20
CA ASP A 139 17.85 18.93 7.46
C ASP A 139 18.42 17.69 6.77
N PHE A 140 17.71 16.57 6.83
CA PHE A 140 18.09 15.34 6.11
C PHE A 140 18.22 15.61 4.61
N TYR A 141 17.19 16.19 3.97
CA TYR A 141 17.25 16.43 2.53
C TYR A 141 18.32 17.45 2.13
N VAL A 142 18.50 18.53 2.91
CA VAL A 142 19.55 19.53 2.68
C VAL A 142 20.94 18.87 2.77
N GLN A 143 21.19 18.09 3.82
CA GLN A 143 22.48 17.41 4.03
C GLN A 143 22.81 16.40 2.93
N HIS A 144 21.80 15.88 2.23
CA HIS A 144 21.95 14.92 1.14
C HIS A 144 21.81 15.55 -0.26
N GLY A 145 21.87 16.88 -0.36
CA GLY A 145 22.02 17.60 -1.63
C GLY A 145 20.72 17.83 -2.41
N LEU A 146 19.56 17.68 -1.78
CA LEU A 146 18.29 18.05 -2.41
C LEU A 146 18.12 19.57 -2.46
N ASP A 147 17.69 20.12 -3.60
CA ASP A 147 17.46 21.55 -3.73
C ASP A 147 16.18 22.00 -2.99
N GLN A 148 16.09 23.29 -2.68
CA GLN A 148 14.99 23.84 -1.89
C GLN A 148 13.60 23.63 -2.54
N THR A 149 13.51 23.65 -3.88
CA THR A 149 12.24 23.45 -4.59
C THR A 149 11.76 22.01 -4.43
N ALA A 150 12.68 21.04 -4.56
CA ALA A 150 12.38 19.63 -4.34
C ALA A 150 11.98 19.36 -2.88
N ILE A 151 12.68 19.97 -1.92
CA ILE A 151 12.38 19.87 -0.49
C ILE A 151 10.96 20.36 -0.21
N ASP A 152 10.59 21.54 -0.70
CA ASP A 152 9.26 22.13 -0.44
C ASP A 152 8.15 21.27 -1.07
N SER A 153 8.40 20.63 -2.21
CA SER A 153 7.46 19.69 -2.85
C SER A 153 7.22 18.41 -2.02
N VAL A 154 8.24 17.94 -1.31
CA VAL A 154 8.16 16.73 -0.48
C VAL A 154 7.52 17.03 0.87
N LEU A 155 7.91 18.13 1.52
CA LEU A 155 7.49 18.45 2.88
C LEU A 155 6.06 18.98 3.01
N THR A 156 5.45 19.45 1.92
CA THR A 156 4.08 20.00 1.92
C THR A 156 2.98 18.92 1.88
N ARG A 157 3.34 17.64 1.80
CA ARG A 157 2.40 16.52 1.60
C ARG A 157 1.72 15.99 2.87
N GLY A 158 1.99 16.55 4.05
CA GLY A 158 1.40 16.04 5.31
C GLY A 158 -0.13 15.96 5.33
N HIS A 159 -0.82 17.00 4.83
CA HIS A 159 -2.29 17.02 4.83
C HIS A 159 -2.92 16.07 3.80
N SER A 160 -2.19 15.67 2.77
CA SER A 160 -2.72 14.71 1.80
C SER A 160 -2.79 13.30 2.40
N TYR A 161 -1.91 12.97 3.36
CA TYR A 161 -1.90 11.67 4.04
C TYR A 161 -3.25 11.32 4.68
N ILE A 162 -3.86 12.25 5.45
CA ILE A 162 -5.17 12.00 6.09
C ILE A 162 -6.26 11.76 5.05
N ARG A 163 -6.22 12.46 3.91
CA ARG A 163 -7.23 12.32 2.86
C ARG A 163 -7.13 10.98 2.11
N MET A 164 -6.00 10.31 2.23
CA MET A 164 -5.71 9.06 1.53
C MET A 164 -5.71 7.84 2.47
N THR A 165 -6.00 8.04 3.75
CA THR A 165 -5.98 6.97 4.77
C THR A 165 -7.24 6.97 5.63
N THR A 166 -7.71 5.78 5.97
CA THR A 166 -8.74 5.52 6.97
C THR A 166 -8.14 5.58 8.38
N GLU A 167 -8.98 5.61 9.40
CA GLU A 167 -8.49 5.54 10.78
C GLU A 167 -7.85 4.18 11.05
N MET A 168 -6.68 4.16 11.67
CA MET A 168 -6.00 2.90 11.98
C MET A 168 -6.86 2.09 12.96
N PRO A 169 -6.90 0.75 12.83
CA PRO A 169 -7.52 -0.11 13.83
C PRO A 169 -6.93 0.16 15.23
N ALA A 170 -7.78 0.06 16.25
CA ALA A 170 -7.41 0.27 17.65
C ALA A 170 -6.51 -0.85 18.19
#